data_AF-A0A6V7X8S9-F1
#
_entry.id   AF-A0A6V7X8S9-F1
#
_cell.length_a   1.000
_cell.length_b   1.000
_cell.length_c   1.000
_cell.angle_alpha   90.00
_cell.angle_beta   90.00
_cell.angle_gamma   90.00
#
_symmetry.space_group_name_H-M   'P 1'
#
loop_
_entity.id
_entity.type
_entity.pdbx_description
1 polymer ?
#
loop_
_entity_poly.entity_id
_entity_poly.type
_entity_poly.pdbx_seq_one_letter_code
_entity_poly.pdbx_strand_id
1 'polypeptide(L)'
;MNHSKRIGGFPINHFYKEEISENIESARFKIGVFRSVFSVKNIEDSSVGSDNLLEALLDHFIAKADRNAGSKSEKCSIIIRSSVLEKPIQIPYRGLAQNTPSVVMEQFDTVDQSGKRMGRQSLYSQPIHIEVNNENMDGPSKYHCLILAVQLTMLYVNMAKTTRASKSFLKLVNGKTSAKTHRELLIKDMLKQMKRHGIRYPATLQYYCVEEHVPMIQNYLNERFPGQYRLSVFGEHGQMRPLWKGPDRAMKEISLYLKDGHYFGIRKINKLFGANFYCMDCEAPFQKITEHKQTCIAKCPRCCGMGVDYPCKELDGFELNCIKCSNIFRNPTCYKSHLEKGICKIFKRCKECGQIYRNKKDEDHECFVKFCSLCRSWHRVEEKCYVQPIIPTNQRTILW
;
A
#
# COMPACT_ATOMS: atom_id res chain seq x y z
N MET A 1 42.30 3.10 18.06
CA MET A 1 42.59 2.23 19.21
C MET A 1 41.56 1.10 19.22
N ASN A 2 41.97 -0.14 18.87
CA ASN A 2 41.08 -1.31 18.86
C ASN A 2 40.98 -1.89 20.27
N HIS A 3 39.99 -1.48 21.05
CA HIS A 3 39.58 -2.28 22.20
C HIS A 3 38.93 -3.56 21.67
N SER A 4 39.66 -4.67 21.74
CA SER A 4 39.13 -5.99 21.41
C SER A 4 38.07 -6.35 22.46
N LYS A 5 36.79 -6.14 22.11
CA LYS A 5 35.63 -6.49 22.96
C LYS A 5 35.79 -7.98 23.33
N ARG A 6 35.93 -8.29 24.62
CA ARG A 6 35.98 -9.66 25.13
C ARG A 6 34.58 -10.06 25.60
N ILE A 7 34.17 -11.28 25.30
CA ILE A 7 32.90 -11.87 25.77
C ILE A 7 33.28 -13.18 26.48
N GLY A 8 32.91 -13.33 27.75
CA GLY A 8 33.19 -14.54 28.52
C GLY A 8 34.68 -14.89 28.66
N GLY A 9 35.58 -13.90 28.61
CA GLY A 9 37.04 -14.09 28.68
C GLY A 9 37.75 -14.30 27.34
N PHE A 10 37.03 -14.61 26.27
CA PHE A 10 37.57 -14.79 24.92
C PHE A 10 37.43 -13.52 24.06
N PRO A 11 38.34 -13.29 23.09
CA PRO A 11 38.13 -12.24 22.09
C PRO A 11 36.91 -12.56 21.23
N ILE A 12 36.09 -11.56 20.90
CA ILE A 12 34.84 -11.75 20.13
C ILE A 12 35.04 -12.54 18.81
N ASN A 13 36.19 -12.39 18.15
CA ASN A 13 36.54 -13.09 16.92
C ASN A 13 36.73 -14.61 17.09
N HIS A 14 36.75 -15.13 18.33
CA HIS A 14 36.76 -16.56 18.59
C HIS A 14 35.44 -17.23 18.18
N PHE A 15 34.33 -16.50 18.28
CA PHE A 15 32.97 -17.04 18.10
C PHE A 15 32.39 -16.81 16.69
N TYR A 16 33.12 -16.15 15.78
CA TYR A 16 32.62 -15.94 14.42
C TYR A 16 33.74 -15.83 13.38
N LYS A 17 33.38 -16.11 12.13
CA LYS A 17 34.18 -15.86 10.94
C LYS A 17 33.41 -14.95 9.98
N GLU A 18 34.02 -13.87 9.53
CA GLU A 18 33.47 -13.07 8.42
C GLU A 18 33.80 -13.77 7.10
N GLU A 19 32.77 -14.04 6.29
CA GLU A 19 32.91 -14.79 5.04
C GLU A 19 33.04 -13.85 3.85
N ILE A 20 32.16 -12.85 3.77
CA ILE A 20 32.05 -11.95 2.62
C ILE A 20 31.69 -10.55 3.15
N SER A 21 32.34 -9.52 2.60
CA SER A 21 31.92 -8.13 2.78
C SER A 21 32.06 -7.41 1.44
N GLU A 22 30.94 -7.06 0.81
CA GLU A 22 30.92 -6.53 -0.57
C GLU A 22 29.86 -5.45 -0.76
N ASN A 23 30.07 -4.58 -1.77
CA ASN A 23 29.07 -3.61 -2.22
C ASN A 23 28.37 -4.16 -3.47
N ILE A 24 27.07 -4.38 -3.37
CA ILE A 24 26.23 -4.91 -4.42
C ILE A 24 25.44 -3.75 -5.02
N GLU A 25 25.74 -3.41 -6.28
CA GLU A 25 24.87 -2.54 -7.05
C GLU A 25 23.64 -3.32 -7.50
N SER A 26 22.49 -3.03 -6.88
CA SER A 26 21.24 -3.63 -7.33
C SER A 26 20.82 -3.04 -8.68
N ALA A 27 21.00 -3.80 -9.76
CA ALA A 27 20.56 -3.41 -11.10
C ALA A 27 19.06 -3.08 -11.18
N ARG A 28 18.25 -3.64 -10.27
CA ARG A 28 16.79 -3.44 -10.22
C ARG A 28 16.36 -2.17 -9.48
N PHE A 29 17.15 -1.72 -8.50
CA PHE A 29 16.76 -0.62 -7.61
C PHE A 29 17.71 0.58 -7.61
N LYS A 30 18.90 0.48 -8.24
CA LYS A 30 19.97 1.49 -8.19
C LYS A 30 20.33 1.90 -6.75
N ILE A 31 20.23 0.96 -5.82
CA ILE A 31 20.62 1.10 -4.43
C ILE A 31 21.96 0.39 -4.29
N GLY A 32 22.92 1.04 -3.61
CA GLY A 32 24.12 0.36 -3.16
C GLY A 32 23.75 -0.43 -1.91
N VAL A 33 23.75 -1.76 -2.00
CA VAL A 33 23.54 -2.62 -0.84
C VAL A 33 24.90 -3.08 -0.37
N PHE A 34 25.29 -2.66 0.82
CA PHE A 34 26.48 -3.19 1.46
C PHE A 34 26.10 -4.47 2.19
N ARG A 35 26.72 -5.59 1.81
CA ARG A 35 26.41 -6.91 2.35
C ARG A 35 27.59 -7.43 3.15
N SER A 36 27.35 -7.81 4.40
CA SER A 36 28.31 -8.52 5.25
C SER A 36 27.73 -9.85 5.71
N VAL A 37 28.47 -10.94 5.54
CA VAL A 37 28.07 -12.29 5.93
C VAL A 37 29.02 -12.82 7.00
N PHE A 38 28.44 -13.26 8.11
CA PHE A 38 29.15 -13.80 9.27
C PHE A 38 28.69 -15.24 9.54
N SER A 39 29.63 -16.13 9.83
CA SER A 39 29.35 -17.49 10.29
C SER A 39 29.70 -17.57 11.77
N VAL A 40 28.70 -17.83 12.62
CA VAL A 40 28.86 -18.00 14.06
C VAL A 40 29.24 -19.46 14.35
N LYS A 41 30.24 -19.64 15.23
CA LYS A 41 30.79 -20.94 15.64
C LYS A 41 30.95 -20.99 17.15
N ASN A 42 31.04 -22.20 17.70
CA ASN A 42 31.40 -22.43 19.10
C ASN A 42 30.50 -21.69 20.11
N ILE A 43 29.20 -21.59 19.81
CA ILE A 43 28.23 -20.92 20.69
C ILE A 43 28.17 -21.60 22.07
N GLU A 44 28.28 -22.93 22.08
CA GLU A 44 28.19 -23.76 23.28
C GLU A 44 29.39 -23.58 24.24
N ASP A 45 30.52 -23.08 23.74
CA ASP A 45 31.74 -22.83 24.53
C ASP A 45 31.64 -21.54 25.37
N SER A 46 30.53 -20.81 25.26
CA SER A 46 30.30 -19.54 25.96
C SER A 46 30.03 -19.72 27.45
N SER A 47 30.85 -19.10 28.29
CA SER A 47 30.61 -19.01 29.74
C SER A 47 29.44 -18.07 30.12
N VAL A 48 28.90 -17.30 29.17
CA VAL A 48 27.87 -16.26 29.39
C VAL A 48 26.47 -16.70 28.96
N GLY A 49 26.32 -17.95 28.47
CA GLY A 49 25.12 -18.47 27.84
C GLY A 49 25.08 -18.19 26.32
N SER A 50 24.36 -19.04 25.59
CA SER A 50 24.22 -18.97 24.12
C SER A 50 23.52 -17.69 23.65
N ASP A 51 22.48 -17.30 24.36
CA ASP A 51 21.57 -16.23 23.95
C ASP A 51 22.26 -14.86 24.10
N ASN A 52 22.89 -14.63 25.26
CA ASN A 52 23.69 -13.43 25.52
C ASN A 52 24.87 -13.29 24.57
N LEU A 53 25.51 -14.41 24.20
CA LEU A 53 26.58 -14.40 23.21
C LEU A 53 26.05 -14.00 21.83
N LEU A 54 24.94 -14.59 21.39
CA LEU A 54 24.34 -14.29 20.09
C LEU A 54 23.87 -12.84 20.02
N GLU A 55 23.25 -12.31 21.08
CA GLU A 55 22.84 -10.91 21.15
C GLU A 55 24.05 -9.96 21.06
N ALA A 56 25.14 -10.26 21.77
CA ALA A 56 26.37 -9.47 21.69
C ALA A 56 27.08 -9.56 20.33
N LEU A 57 26.99 -10.72 19.65
CA LEU A 57 27.48 -10.89 18.29
C LEU A 57 26.64 -10.11 17.29
N LEU A 58 25.31 -10.11 17.43
CA LEU A 58 24.41 -9.32 16.60
C LEU A 58 24.69 -7.83 16.73
N ASP A 59 24.86 -7.32 17.95
CA ASP A 59 25.28 -5.94 18.22
C ASP A 59 26.57 -5.59 17.46
N HIS A 60 27.56 -6.49 17.56
CA HIS A 60 28.84 -6.32 16.88
C HIS A 60 28.72 -6.38 15.36
N PHE A 61 27.92 -7.31 14.80
CA PHE A 61 27.73 -7.46 13.35
C PHE A 61 27.02 -6.26 12.75
N ILE A 62 25.97 -5.76 13.40
CA ILE A 62 25.25 -4.55 12.96
C ILE A 62 26.20 -3.36 12.98
N ALA A 63 26.91 -3.13 14.09
CA ALA A 63 27.87 -2.03 14.21
C ALA A 63 29.03 -2.14 13.21
N LYS A 64 29.51 -3.36 12.93
CA LYS A 64 30.59 -3.59 11.96
C LYS A 64 30.11 -3.37 10.52
N ALA A 65 28.96 -3.89 10.16
CA ALA A 65 28.36 -3.68 8.85
C ALA A 65 28.10 -2.19 8.60
N ASP A 66 27.62 -1.45 9.60
CA ASP A 66 27.37 -0.01 9.50
C ASP A 66 28.68 0.78 9.26
N ARG A 67 29.73 0.47 10.05
CA ARG A 67 31.07 1.04 9.82
C ARG A 67 31.60 0.76 8.42
N ASN A 68 31.46 -0.47 7.94
CA ASN A 68 31.98 -0.89 6.64
C ASN A 68 31.23 -0.24 5.46
N ALA A 69 29.94 0.04 5.63
CA ALA A 69 29.15 0.76 4.64
C ALA A 69 29.46 2.27 4.56
N GLY A 70 30.27 2.79 5.50
CA GLY A 70 30.43 4.22 5.77
C GLY A 70 29.16 4.78 6.43
N SER A 71 29.24 5.95 7.08
CA SER A 71 28.16 6.62 7.83
C SER A 71 26.94 7.07 6.99
N LYS A 72 26.54 6.28 6.00
CA LYS A 72 25.52 6.55 5.00
C LYS A 72 24.35 5.55 5.02
N SER A 73 24.50 4.44 5.75
CA SER A 73 23.44 3.44 5.88
C SER A 73 22.37 3.95 6.83
N GLU A 74 21.11 3.90 6.40
CA GLU A 74 19.98 4.32 7.26
C GLU A 74 19.09 3.14 7.64
N LYS A 75 19.17 2.06 6.87
CA LYS A 75 18.43 0.83 7.11
C LYS A 75 19.35 -0.37 7.01
N CYS A 76 19.07 -1.35 7.86
CA CYS A 76 19.63 -2.68 7.73
C CYS A 76 18.48 -3.69 7.55
N SER A 77 18.73 -4.77 6.85
CA SER A 77 17.98 -6.01 6.97
C SER A 77 18.91 -7.10 7.46
N ILE A 78 18.35 -8.09 8.14
CA ILE A 78 19.13 -9.19 8.71
C ILE A 78 18.50 -10.49 8.23
N ILE A 79 19.33 -11.37 7.67
CA ILE A 79 18.91 -12.70 7.22
C ILE A 79 19.72 -13.73 7.99
N ILE A 80 19.04 -14.63 8.68
CA ILE A 80 19.67 -15.73 9.42
C ILE A 80 19.40 -17.04 8.69
N ARG A 81 20.46 -17.78 8.39
CA ARG A 81 20.42 -19.10 7.76
C ARG A 81 21.08 -20.13 8.67
N SER A 82 20.51 -21.33 8.70
CA SER A 82 21.07 -22.50 9.36
C SER A 82 20.58 -23.75 8.65
N SER A 83 21.31 -24.87 8.74
CA SER A 83 20.94 -26.15 8.14
C SER A 83 19.64 -26.73 8.71
N VAL A 84 19.27 -26.34 9.93
CA VAL A 84 18.02 -26.78 10.60
C VAL A 84 16.80 -25.92 10.24
N LEU A 85 16.98 -24.84 9.48
CA LEU A 85 15.90 -23.97 9.02
C LEU A 85 15.45 -24.37 7.60
N GLU A 86 14.17 -24.70 7.44
CA GLU A 86 13.56 -24.87 6.10
C GLU A 86 13.50 -23.57 5.31
N LYS A 87 13.34 -22.44 6.01
CA LYS A 87 13.32 -21.09 5.44
C LYS A 87 14.18 -20.16 6.30
N PRO A 88 14.95 -19.25 5.68
CA PRO A 88 15.71 -18.26 6.44
C PRO A 88 14.80 -17.40 7.31
N ILE A 89 15.28 -17.02 8.49
CA ILE A 89 14.64 -15.97 9.28
C ILE A 89 15.00 -14.66 8.60
N GLN A 90 14.00 -13.91 8.16
CA GLN A 90 14.18 -12.65 7.44
C GLN A 90 13.60 -11.51 8.26
N ILE A 91 14.47 -10.59 8.65
CA ILE A 91 14.09 -9.33 9.26
C ILE A 91 14.20 -8.28 8.16
N PRO A 92 13.08 -7.64 7.79
CA PRO A 92 13.04 -6.73 6.66
C PRO A 92 13.89 -5.49 6.91
N TYR A 93 14.08 -4.68 5.87
CA TYR A 93 14.75 -3.39 6.01
C TYR A 93 13.99 -2.50 7.01
N ARG A 94 14.65 -2.15 8.11
CA ARG A 94 14.14 -1.19 9.10
C ARG A 94 15.22 -0.18 9.41
N GLY A 95 14.86 0.92 10.06
CA GLY A 95 15.85 1.89 10.51
C GLY A 95 16.90 1.21 11.40
N LEU A 96 18.16 1.65 11.36
CA LEU A 96 19.24 1.04 12.16
C LEU A 96 18.89 0.92 13.66
N ALA A 97 18.19 1.92 14.22
CA ALA A 97 17.74 1.91 15.60
C ALA A 97 16.57 0.93 15.90
N GLN A 98 15.89 0.43 14.86
CA GLN A 98 14.74 -0.48 14.98
C GLN A 98 15.13 -1.95 14.84
N ASN A 99 16.26 -2.24 14.22
CA ASN A 99 16.82 -3.59 14.15
C ASN A 99 17.86 -3.75 15.26
N THR A 100 17.38 -3.70 16.50
CA THR A 100 18.21 -4.01 17.67
C THR A 100 18.45 -5.51 17.76
N PRO A 101 19.53 -5.94 18.44
CA PRO A 101 19.77 -7.34 18.74
C PRO A 101 18.54 -8.02 19.35
N SER A 102 17.84 -7.36 20.27
CA SER A 102 16.67 -7.92 20.95
C SER A 102 15.50 -8.21 19.99
N VAL A 103 15.25 -7.36 18.99
CA VAL A 103 14.22 -7.61 17.95
C VAL A 103 14.59 -8.83 17.10
N VAL A 104 15.88 -9.02 16.83
CA VAL A 104 16.39 -10.16 16.09
C VAL A 104 16.27 -11.44 16.90
N MET A 105 16.61 -11.38 18.19
CA MET A 105 16.50 -12.49 19.12
C MET A 105 15.04 -12.94 19.30
N GLU A 106 14.08 -12.01 19.40
CA GLU A 106 12.66 -12.37 19.52
C GLU A 106 12.17 -13.21 18.32
N GLN A 107 12.55 -12.84 17.09
CA GLN A 107 12.22 -13.60 15.89
C GLN A 107 12.94 -14.95 15.86
N PHE A 108 14.21 -14.97 16.31
CA PHE A 108 15.00 -16.19 16.39
C PHE A 108 14.39 -17.20 17.37
N ASP A 109 14.08 -16.77 18.59
CA ASP A 109 13.52 -17.60 19.65
C ASP A 109 12.13 -18.13 19.28
N THR A 110 11.31 -17.31 18.63
CA THR A 110 10.00 -17.74 18.14
C THR A 110 10.13 -18.92 17.17
N VAL A 111 11.11 -18.85 16.25
CA VAL A 111 11.36 -19.91 15.27
C VAL A 111 12.02 -21.13 15.90
N ASP A 112 12.97 -20.95 16.82
CA ASP A 112 13.63 -22.03 17.54
C ASP A 112 12.63 -22.84 18.39
N GLN A 113 11.79 -22.15 19.18
CA GLN A 113 10.77 -22.78 20.02
C GLN A 113 9.74 -23.52 19.17
N SER A 114 9.31 -22.94 18.05
CA SER A 114 8.43 -23.62 17.10
C SER A 114 9.09 -24.86 16.51
N GLY A 115 10.38 -24.81 16.18
CA GLY A 115 11.14 -25.95 15.67
C GLY A 115 11.26 -27.08 16.69
N LYS A 116 11.58 -26.76 17.94
CA LYS A 116 11.66 -27.73 19.06
C LYS A 116 10.35 -28.46 19.30
N ARG A 117 9.20 -27.76 19.23
CA ARG A 117 7.87 -28.39 19.33
C ARG A 117 7.58 -29.38 18.19
N MET A 118 8.24 -29.18 17.05
CA MET A 118 8.15 -30.05 15.87
C MET A 118 9.27 -31.11 15.84
N GLY A 119 10.02 -31.29 16.93
CA GLY A 119 11.10 -32.28 17.04
C GLY A 119 12.39 -31.91 16.31
N ARG A 120 12.56 -30.65 15.89
CA ARG A 120 13.82 -30.18 15.29
C ARG A 120 14.87 -29.90 16.36
N GLN A 121 16.13 -30.06 15.97
CA GLN A 121 17.27 -29.67 16.80
C GLN A 121 17.28 -28.14 17.01
N SER A 122 17.84 -27.72 18.15
CA SER A 122 18.01 -26.31 18.52
C SER A 122 18.85 -25.57 17.48
N LEU A 123 18.48 -24.33 17.12
CA LEU A 123 19.28 -23.50 16.21
C LEU A 123 20.69 -23.24 16.74
N TYR A 124 20.87 -23.23 18.06
CA TYR A 124 22.16 -23.07 18.72
C TYR A 124 23.11 -24.26 18.52
N SER A 125 22.61 -25.43 18.15
CA SER A 125 23.40 -26.67 18.01
C SER A 125 24.08 -26.82 16.64
N GLN A 126 23.87 -25.86 15.73
CA GLN A 126 24.40 -25.87 14.38
C GLN A 126 25.01 -24.52 14.02
N PRO A 127 25.94 -24.46 13.05
CA PRO A 127 26.46 -23.20 12.55
C PRO A 127 25.33 -22.28 12.06
N ILE A 128 25.43 -21.00 12.45
CA ILE A 128 24.45 -19.97 12.08
C ILE A 128 25.15 -18.98 11.15
N HIS A 129 24.59 -18.74 9.98
CA HIS A 129 25.05 -17.71 9.06
C HIS A 129 24.14 -16.49 9.18
N ILE A 130 24.72 -15.35 9.56
CA ILE A 130 24.03 -14.08 9.70
C ILE A 130 24.51 -13.15 8.59
N GLU A 131 23.58 -12.72 7.75
CA GLU A 131 23.80 -11.75 6.69
C GLU A 131 23.18 -10.42 7.12
N VAL A 132 24.00 -9.37 7.21
CA VAL A 132 23.57 -8.00 7.47
C VAL A 132 23.69 -7.21 6.18
N ASN A 133 22.56 -6.73 5.69
CA ASN A 133 22.47 -5.94 4.47
C ASN A 133 22.13 -4.50 4.82
N ASN A 134 23.06 -3.60 4.58
CA ASN A 134 22.89 -2.18 4.78
C ASN A 134 22.54 -1.50 3.45
N GLU A 135 21.43 -0.75 3.45
CA GLU A 135 21.04 0.03 2.28
C GLU A 135 21.65 1.42 2.34
N ASN A 136 22.51 1.71 1.37
CA ASN A 136 23.07 3.01 1.13
C ASN A 136 22.26 3.72 0.04
N MET A 137 21.57 4.79 0.44
CA MET A 137 20.68 5.56 -0.42
C MET A 137 21.25 6.98 -0.54
N ASP A 138 21.91 7.31 -1.65
CA ASP A 138 22.52 8.63 -1.89
C ASP A 138 21.53 9.62 -2.56
N GLY A 139 21.32 10.82 -1.97
CA GLY A 139 20.82 12.04 -2.66
C GLY A 139 19.60 12.77 -2.04
N PRO A 140 19.29 14.02 -2.46
CA PRO A 140 18.19 14.84 -1.88
C PRO A 140 16.78 14.31 -2.15
N SER A 141 16.61 13.41 -3.12
CA SER A 141 15.37 12.65 -3.33
C SER A 141 15.07 11.65 -2.20
N LYS A 142 16.05 11.37 -1.33
CA LYS A 142 15.97 10.48 -0.16
C LYS A 142 15.07 11.07 0.93
N TYR A 143 15.29 12.34 1.27
CA TYR A 143 14.57 13.01 2.35
C TYR A 143 13.18 13.45 1.95
N HIS A 144 12.79 13.41 0.66
CA HIS A 144 11.51 13.95 0.19
C HIS A 144 10.78 13.02 -0.79
N CYS A 145 10.92 11.70 -0.58
CA CYS A 145 10.31 10.71 -1.48
C CYS A 145 8.78 10.86 -1.62
N LEU A 146 8.06 11.25 -0.55
CA LEU A 146 6.63 11.54 -0.62
C LEU A 146 6.33 12.74 -1.55
N ILE A 147 6.96 13.89 -1.31
CA ILE A 147 6.82 15.10 -2.14
C ILE A 147 7.16 14.79 -3.60
N LEU A 148 8.28 14.09 -3.83
CA LEU A 148 8.70 13.74 -5.18
C LEU A 148 7.71 12.80 -5.86
N ALA A 149 7.20 11.79 -5.15
CA ALA A 149 6.21 10.87 -5.68
C ALA A 149 4.91 11.58 -6.03
N VAL A 150 4.45 12.52 -5.20
CA VAL A 150 3.29 13.38 -5.49
C VAL A 150 3.54 14.20 -6.75
N GLN A 151 4.64 14.95 -6.81
CA GLN A 151 4.96 15.81 -7.96
C GLN A 151 5.09 15.04 -9.27
N LEU A 152 5.83 13.92 -9.27
CA LEU A 152 5.98 13.08 -10.45
C LEU A 152 4.66 12.45 -10.89
N THR A 153 3.80 12.06 -9.94
CA THR A 153 2.49 11.51 -10.25
C THR A 153 1.55 12.59 -10.79
N MET A 154 1.59 13.81 -10.24
CA MET A 154 0.89 14.97 -10.77
C MET A 154 1.29 15.26 -12.22
N LEU A 155 2.60 15.31 -12.50
CA LEU A 155 3.11 15.45 -13.87
C LEU A 155 2.59 14.33 -14.78
N TYR A 156 2.61 13.09 -14.29
CA TYR A 156 2.12 11.94 -15.06
C TYR A 156 0.63 12.03 -15.37
N VAL A 157 -0.23 12.38 -14.41
CA VAL A 157 -1.69 12.45 -14.64
C VAL A 157 -2.07 13.63 -15.54
N ASN A 158 -1.24 14.68 -15.57
CA ASN A 158 -1.46 15.88 -16.39
C ASN A 158 -0.83 15.82 -17.78
N MET A 159 0.20 15.01 -18.00
CA MET A 159 0.84 14.94 -19.31
C MET A 159 -0.06 14.30 -20.37
N ALA A 160 0.11 14.73 -21.62
CA ALA A 160 -0.49 14.09 -22.78
C ALA A 160 -0.08 12.60 -22.86
N LYS A 161 -1.02 11.71 -23.17
CA LYS A 161 -0.77 10.26 -23.23
C LYS A 161 -0.17 9.82 -24.58
N THR A 162 0.86 10.53 -25.02
CA THR A 162 1.60 10.22 -26.25
C THR A 162 2.87 9.43 -25.95
N THR A 163 3.39 8.73 -26.96
CA THR A 163 4.66 7.98 -26.86
C THR A 163 5.83 8.91 -26.53
N ARG A 164 5.89 10.10 -27.15
CA ARG A 164 6.95 11.10 -26.91
C ARG A 164 6.94 11.61 -25.47
N ALA A 165 5.76 12.01 -24.97
CA ALA A 165 5.62 12.47 -23.59
C ALA A 165 5.97 11.36 -22.59
N SER A 166 5.55 10.12 -22.85
CA SER A 166 5.87 8.97 -22.00
C SER A 166 7.37 8.68 -21.95
N LYS A 167 8.08 8.76 -23.08
CA LYS A 167 9.55 8.62 -23.13
C LYS A 167 10.24 9.75 -22.36
N SER A 168 9.77 11.00 -22.53
CA SER A 168 10.31 12.16 -21.80
C SER A 168 10.13 12.00 -20.29
N PHE A 169 8.93 11.62 -19.85
CA PHE A 169 8.65 11.34 -18.45
C PHE A 169 9.53 10.21 -17.91
N LEU A 170 9.71 9.12 -18.65
CA LEU A 170 10.59 8.03 -18.21
C LEU A 170 12.05 8.47 -18.08
N LYS A 171 12.53 9.36 -18.98
CA LYS A 171 13.85 9.99 -18.85
C LYS A 171 13.94 10.87 -17.60
N LEU A 172 12.88 11.61 -17.25
CA LEU A 172 12.84 12.38 -16.01
C LEU A 172 12.86 11.49 -14.76
N VAL A 173 12.13 10.37 -14.76
CA VAL A 173 12.10 9.46 -13.60
C VAL A 173 13.42 8.70 -13.46
N ASN A 174 13.95 8.13 -14.54
CA ASN A 174 15.07 7.19 -14.49
C ASN A 174 16.42 7.81 -14.84
N GLY A 175 16.43 9.04 -15.38
CA GLY A 175 17.63 9.71 -15.86
C GLY A 175 18.60 10.05 -14.73
N LYS A 176 19.88 10.20 -15.12
CA LYS A 176 20.99 10.55 -14.23
C LYS A 176 21.02 12.08 -13.99
N THR A 177 22.06 12.76 -14.43
CA THR A 177 22.45 14.12 -14.02
C THR A 177 21.33 15.16 -14.17
N SER A 178 20.91 15.49 -15.39
CA SER A 178 19.90 16.54 -15.63
C SER A 178 18.53 16.21 -15.02
N ALA A 179 18.14 14.95 -15.07
CA ALA A 179 16.90 14.47 -14.48
C ALA A 179 16.95 14.54 -12.94
N LYS A 180 18.10 14.25 -12.31
CA LYS A 180 18.31 14.41 -10.87
C LYS A 180 18.13 15.86 -10.46
N THR A 181 18.77 16.81 -11.15
CA THR A 181 18.58 18.24 -10.90
C THR A 181 17.12 18.66 -11.03
N HIS A 182 16.41 18.16 -12.04
CA HIS A 182 14.99 18.47 -12.21
C HIS A 182 14.12 17.92 -11.07
N ARG A 183 14.38 16.69 -10.60
CA ARG A 183 13.69 16.10 -9.44
C ARG A 183 13.94 16.91 -8.16
N GLU A 184 15.16 17.38 -7.96
CA GLU A 184 15.51 18.26 -6.83
C GLU A 184 14.78 19.61 -6.89
N LEU A 185 14.63 20.17 -8.10
CA LEU A 185 13.87 21.41 -8.30
C LEU A 185 12.38 21.22 -7.98
N LEU A 186 11.76 20.11 -8.39
CA LEU A 186 10.37 19.79 -8.04
C LEU A 186 10.14 19.73 -6.53
N ILE A 187 11.08 19.12 -5.80
CA ILE A 187 11.03 19.05 -4.33
C ILE A 187 11.13 20.46 -3.73
N LYS A 188 12.15 21.23 -4.12
CA LYS A 188 12.37 22.59 -3.60
C LYS A 188 11.19 23.51 -3.87
N ASP A 189 10.60 23.43 -5.06
CA ASP A 189 9.45 24.24 -5.44
C ASP A 189 8.21 23.91 -4.59
N MET A 190 7.90 22.63 -4.41
CA MET A 190 6.77 22.22 -3.57
C MET A 190 6.97 22.62 -2.10
N LEU A 191 8.17 22.42 -1.53
CA LEU A 191 8.48 22.86 -0.16
C LEU A 191 8.32 24.37 0.01
N LYS A 192 8.79 25.16 -0.97
CA LYS A 192 8.64 26.61 -0.97
C LYS A 192 7.16 27.02 -1.02
N GLN A 193 6.35 26.33 -1.81
CA GLN A 193 4.92 26.60 -1.90
C GLN A 193 4.19 26.20 -0.62
N MET A 194 4.45 25.01 -0.06
CA MET A 194 3.88 24.57 1.22
C MET A 194 4.20 25.56 2.35
N LYS A 195 5.45 26.05 2.44
CA LYS A 195 5.85 27.06 3.43
C LYS A 195 5.07 28.37 3.29
N ARG A 196 4.78 28.82 2.06
CA ARG A 196 3.97 30.03 1.80
C ARG A 196 2.52 29.89 2.24
N HIS A 197 2.00 28.66 2.24
CA HIS A 197 0.67 28.31 2.72
C HIS A 197 0.64 28.01 4.23
N GLY A 198 1.68 28.36 4.98
CA GLY A 198 1.74 28.11 6.42
C GLY A 198 1.99 26.66 6.82
N ILE A 199 2.17 25.76 5.85
CA ILE A 199 2.44 24.35 6.10
C ILE A 199 3.93 24.18 6.37
N ARG A 200 4.28 24.02 7.65
CA ARG A 200 5.65 23.76 8.07
C ARG A 200 5.99 22.29 7.80
N TYR A 201 6.81 22.08 6.77
CA TYR A 201 7.34 20.77 6.43
C TYR A 201 8.80 20.66 6.87
N PRO A 202 9.21 19.66 7.67
CA PRO A 202 10.57 19.62 8.19
C PRO A 202 11.58 19.33 7.05
N ALA A 203 12.60 20.17 6.93
CA ALA A 203 13.58 20.09 5.83
C ALA A 203 14.50 18.85 5.91
N THR A 204 14.55 18.19 7.06
CA THR A 204 15.43 17.05 7.34
C THR A 204 14.66 15.75 7.60
N LEU A 205 13.35 15.73 7.37
CA LEU A 205 12.55 14.56 7.70
C LEU A 205 12.89 13.39 6.77
N GLN A 206 13.42 12.32 7.34
CA GLN A 206 13.82 11.12 6.61
C GLN A 206 12.65 10.16 6.32
N TYR A 207 11.61 10.22 7.16
CA TYR A 207 10.49 9.28 7.14
C TYR A 207 9.16 10.03 7.12
N TYR A 208 8.24 9.56 6.27
CA TYR A 208 6.93 10.16 6.13
C TYR A 208 5.85 9.23 6.69
N CYS A 209 5.32 9.62 7.84
CA CYS A 209 4.11 9.02 8.39
C CYS A 209 2.91 9.30 7.47
N VAL A 210 2.14 8.25 7.14
CA VAL A 210 0.96 8.32 6.26
C VAL A 210 -0.09 9.22 6.89
N GLU A 211 -0.30 9.08 8.20
CA GLU A 211 -1.36 9.70 8.98
C GLU A 211 -1.12 11.18 9.23
N GLU A 212 0.14 11.63 9.22
CA GLU A 212 0.52 13.01 9.46
C GLU A 212 0.79 13.77 8.15
N HIS A 213 1.69 13.23 7.31
CA HIS A 213 2.26 14.00 6.20
C HIS A 213 1.40 13.97 4.94
N VAL A 214 0.67 12.88 4.71
CA VAL A 214 -0.20 12.77 3.52
C VAL A 214 -1.40 13.74 3.63
N PRO A 215 -2.11 13.84 4.78
CA PRO A 215 -3.12 14.87 4.97
C PRO A 215 -2.61 16.30 4.79
N MET A 216 -1.41 16.62 5.28
CA MET A 216 -0.82 17.96 5.09
C MET A 216 -0.68 18.30 3.59
N ILE A 217 -0.22 17.33 2.78
CA ILE A 217 -0.12 17.52 1.34
C ILE A 217 -1.50 17.57 0.69
N GLN A 218 -2.46 16.74 1.13
CA GLN A 218 -3.84 16.82 0.61
C GLN A 218 -4.44 18.20 0.87
N ASN A 219 -4.25 18.77 2.07
CA ASN A 219 -4.72 20.10 2.42
C ASN A 219 -4.09 21.17 1.53
N TYR A 220 -2.78 21.10 1.34
CA TYR A 220 -2.08 21.96 0.38
C TYR A 220 -2.69 21.87 -1.04
N LEU A 221 -2.95 20.66 -1.53
CA LEU A 221 -3.57 20.46 -2.84
C LEU A 221 -5.01 20.98 -2.89
N ASN A 222 -5.78 20.83 -1.82
CA ASN A 222 -7.15 21.35 -1.71
C ASN A 222 -7.17 22.88 -1.76
N GLU A 223 -6.25 23.55 -1.06
CA GLU A 223 -6.14 25.01 -1.10
C GLU A 223 -5.67 25.52 -2.47
N ARG A 224 -4.63 24.89 -3.03
CA ARG A 224 -4.00 25.37 -4.26
C ARG A 224 -4.78 25.01 -5.52
N PHE A 225 -5.40 23.83 -5.52
CA PHE A 225 -6.11 23.23 -6.65
C PHE A 225 -7.46 22.61 -6.21
N PRO A 226 -8.43 23.44 -5.77
CA PRO A 226 -9.69 22.95 -5.23
C PRO A 226 -10.38 21.92 -6.15
N GLY A 227 -10.69 20.74 -5.61
CA GLY A 227 -11.38 19.66 -6.32
C GLY A 227 -10.61 18.99 -7.47
N GLN A 228 -9.34 19.35 -7.71
CA GLN A 228 -8.57 18.80 -8.83
C GLN A 228 -7.87 17.49 -8.50
N TYR A 229 -7.28 17.37 -7.30
CA TYR A 229 -6.45 16.23 -6.94
C TYR A 229 -6.88 15.58 -5.63
N ARG A 230 -6.98 14.25 -5.64
CA ARG A 230 -7.16 13.41 -4.45
C ARG A 230 -5.98 12.46 -4.33
N LEU A 231 -5.39 12.39 -3.16
CA LEU A 231 -4.32 11.46 -2.83
C LEU A 231 -4.91 10.11 -2.39
N SER A 232 -4.20 9.04 -2.70
CA SER A 232 -4.47 7.70 -2.17
C SER A 232 -3.18 6.92 -2.03
N VAL A 233 -2.97 6.25 -0.90
CA VAL A 233 -1.75 5.52 -0.59
C VAL A 233 -2.08 4.04 -0.40
N PHE A 234 -1.40 3.18 -1.14
CA PHE A 234 -1.51 1.72 -1.04
C PHE A 234 -0.26 1.15 -0.38
N GLY A 235 -0.43 0.09 0.42
CA GLY A 235 0.67 -0.58 1.13
C GLY A 235 1.15 -1.85 0.45
N GLU A 236 2.23 -2.41 1.01
CA GLU A 236 2.91 -3.59 0.47
C GLU A 236 2.18 -4.92 0.70
N HIS A 237 1.27 -4.98 1.67
CA HIS A 237 0.60 -6.22 2.08
C HIS A 237 -0.57 -6.66 1.17
N GLY A 238 -0.55 -6.27 -0.11
CA GLY A 238 -1.51 -6.75 -1.12
C GLY A 238 -2.97 -6.37 -0.84
N GLN A 239 -3.23 -5.44 0.07
CA GLN A 239 -4.58 -4.97 0.37
C GLN A 239 -5.12 -4.21 -0.85
N MET A 240 -6.31 -4.61 -1.30
CA MET A 240 -6.99 -3.92 -2.41
C MET A 240 -7.50 -2.53 -2.01
N ARG A 241 -7.57 -2.24 -0.71
CA ARG A 241 -7.98 -0.94 -0.18
C ARG A 241 -6.75 -0.07 0.11
N PRO A 242 -6.83 1.25 -0.12
CA PRO A 242 -5.75 2.15 0.25
C PRO A 242 -5.59 2.18 1.79
N LEU A 243 -4.35 2.28 2.26
CA LEU A 243 -4.03 2.59 3.66
C LEU A 243 -4.58 3.96 4.05
N TRP A 244 -4.57 4.89 3.10
CA TRP A 244 -5.09 6.24 3.29
C TRP A 244 -5.69 6.76 1.98
N LYS A 245 -6.83 7.44 2.06
CA LYS A 245 -7.53 8.04 0.92
C LYS A 245 -8.08 9.40 1.33
N GLY A 246 -7.88 10.41 0.48
CA GLY A 246 -8.48 11.73 0.70
C GLY A 246 -10.01 11.63 0.79
N PRO A 247 -10.65 12.43 1.66
CA PRO A 247 -12.09 12.32 1.91
C PRO A 247 -12.92 12.72 0.69
N ASP A 248 -12.57 13.84 0.06
CA ASP A 248 -13.35 14.43 -1.03
C ASP A 248 -12.89 13.91 -2.38
N ARG A 249 -13.86 13.59 -3.26
CA ARG A 249 -13.56 13.25 -4.65
C ARG A 249 -12.90 14.42 -5.37
N ALA A 250 -12.06 14.07 -6.32
CA ALA A 250 -11.40 15.03 -7.17
C ALA A 250 -11.37 14.56 -8.63
N MET A 251 -11.07 15.49 -9.54
CA MET A 251 -10.99 15.18 -10.97
C MET A 251 -9.90 14.15 -11.31
N LYS A 252 -8.80 14.16 -10.55
CA LYS A 252 -7.64 13.29 -10.77
C LYS A 252 -7.18 12.63 -9.48
N GLU A 253 -6.85 11.36 -9.60
CA GLU A 253 -6.32 10.54 -8.51
C GLU A 253 -4.80 10.52 -8.59
N ILE A 254 -4.15 10.89 -7.48
CA ILE A 254 -2.72 10.76 -7.27
C ILE A 254 -2.52 9.52 -6.40
N SER A 255 -2.42 8.37 -7.05
CA SER A 255 -2.21 7.09 -6.39
C SER A 255 -0.73 6.86 -6.11
N LEU A 256 -0.40 6.55 -4.86
CA LEU A 256 0.96 6.29 -4.37
C LEU A 256 1.04 4.88 -3.79
N TYR A 257 2.23 4.30 -3.83
CA TYR A 257 2.57 3.02 -3.23
C TYR A 257 3.62 3.24 -2.15
N LEU A 258 3.33 2.81 -0.93
CA LEU A 258 4.23 2.82 0.20
C LEU A 258 4.88 1.44 0.34
N LYS A 259 6.21 1.41 0.22
CA LYS A 259 7.02 0.21 0.39
C LYS A 259 8.30 0.56 1.12
N ASP A 260 8.62 -0.20 2.16
CA ASP A 260 9.82 0.01 3.00
C ASP A 260 9.97 1.47 3.48
N GLY A 261 8.87 2.15 3.82
CA GLY A 261 8.91 3.55 4.25
C GLY A 261 9.14 4.59 3.13
N HIS A 262 9.17 4.18 1.86
CA HIS A 262 9.29 5.06 0.71
C HIS A 262 8.02 5.09 -0.15
N TYR A 263 7.75 6.27 -0.72
CA TYR A 263 6.59 6.51 -1.56
C TYR A 263 6.97 6.47 -3.03
N PHE A 264 6.13 5.81 -3.83
CA PHE A 264 6.29 5.68 -5.27
C PHE A 264 5.00 6.04 -5.98
N GLY A 265 5.08 6.73 -7.12
CA GLY A 265 3.92 7.03 -7.93
C GLY A 265 3.36 5.81 -8.66
N ILE A 266 2.06 5.53 -8.49
CA ILE A 266 1.36 4.48 -9.24
C ILE A 266 0.84 5.07 -10.54
N ARG A 267 1.37 4.60 -11.67
CA ARG A 267 0.92 5.02 -13.01
C ARG A 267 -0.34 4.30 -13.49
N LYS A 268 -0.49 3.03 -13.11
CA LYS A 268 -1.56 2.13 -13.57
C LYS A 268 -2.01 1.24 -12.42
N ILE A 269 -2.96 1.72 -11.64
CA ILE A 269 -3.50 1.01 -10.47
C ILE A 269 -4.10 -0.36 -10.82
N ASN A 270 -4.71 -0.46 -11.99
CA ASN A 270 -5.28 -1.70 -12.49
C ASN A 270 -4.22 -2.81 -12.68
N LYS A 271 -3.00 -2.44 -13.10
CA LYS A 271 -1.86 -3.37 -13.17
C LYS A 271 -1.37 -3.83 -11.80
N LEU A 272 -1.47 -2.97 -10.78
CA LEU A 272 -1.08 -3.34 -9.41
C LEU A 272 -1.95 -4.49 -8.89
N PHE A 273 -3.23 -4.51 -9.25
CA PHE A 273 -4.21 -5.50 -8.79
C PHE A 273 -4.56 -6.59 -9.81
N GLY A 274 -3.84 -6.67 -10.94
CA GLY A 274 -4.10 -7.70 -11.96
C GLY A 274 -5.51 -7.64 -12.58
N ALA A 275 -6.13 -6.47 -12.64
CA ALA A 275 -7.48 -6.28 -13.18
C ALA A 275 -7.49 -5.32 -14.36
N ASN A 276 -8.58 -5.32 -15.14
CA ASN A 276 -8.74 -4.35 -16.21
C ASN A 276 -8.92 -2.92 -15.67
N PHE A 277 -9.67 -2.78 -14.58
CA PHE A 277 -10.01 -1.50 -13.98
C PHE A 277 -10.01 -1.57 -12.45
N TYR A 278 -9.96 -0.40 -11.81
CA TYR A 278 -10.09 -0.25 -10.37
C TYR A 278 -10.95 0.97 -10.07
N CYS A 279 -11.88 0.86 -9.12
CA CYS A 279 -12.73 1.97 -8.68
C CYS A 279 -12.21 2.52 -7.36
N MET A 280 -11.83 3.80 -7.32
CA MET A 280 -11.34 4.45 -6.09
C MET A 280 -12.42 4.66 -5.04
N ASP A 281 -13.68 4.77 -5.46
CA ASP A 281 -14.79 4.97 -4.53
C ASP A 281 -15.25 3.63 -3.93
N CYS A 282 -15.37 2.59 -4.75
CA CYS A 282 -15.71 1.24 -4.26
C CYS A 282 -14.52 0.50 -3.66
N GLU A 283 -13.30 1.01 -3.86
CA GLU A 283 -12.03 0.42 -3.44
C GLU A 283 -11.86 -1.04 -3.90
N ALA A 284 -12.24 -1.30 -5.16
CA ALA A 284 -12.31 -2.64 -5.69
C ALA A 284 -11.84 -2.72 -7.16
N PRO A 285 -11.07 -3.77 -7.52
CA PRO A 285 -10.81 -4.11 -8.92
C PRO A 285 -12.06 -4.67 -9.60
N PHE A 286 -12.17 -4.46 -10.91
CA PHE A 286 -13.26 -5.02 -11.71
C PHE A 286 -12.85 -5.23 -13.17
N GLN A 287 -13.56 -6.12 -13.87
CA GLN A 287 -13.21 -6.52 -15.24
C GLN A 287 -13.95 -5.73 -16.31
N LYS A 288 -15.23 -5.41 -16.09
CA LYS A 288 -16.08 -4.70 -17.07
C LYS A 288 -16.72 -3.45 -16.47
N ILE A 289 -16.56 -2.33 -17.19
CA ILE A 289 -17.13 -1.03 -16.80
C ILE A 289 -18.66 -1.08 -16.74
N THR A 290 -19.30 -1.78 -17.68
CA THR A 290 -20.77 -1.86 -17.77
C THR A 290 -21.40 -2.56 -16.57
N GLU A 291 -20.77 -3.63 -16.08
CA GLU A 291 -21.21 -4.37 -14.90
C GLU A 291 -20.97 -3.54 -13.63
N HIS A 292 -19.76 -3.00 -13.46
CA HIS A 292 -19.44 -2.19 -12.30
C HIS A 292 -20.33 -0.95 -12.16
N LYS A 293 -20.64 -0.27 -13.28
CA LYS A 293 -21.56 0.88 -13.30
C LYS A 293 -22.93 0.54 -12.68
N GLN A 294 -23.36 -0.71 -12.64
CA GLN A 294 -24.67 -1.07 -12.07
C GLN A 294 -24.67 -0.96 -10.55
N THR A 295 -23.56 -1.30 -9.90
CA THR A 295 -23.42 -1.38 -8.43
C THR A 295 -22.46 -0.35 -7.84
N CYS A 296 -21.83 0.48 -8.67
CA CYS A 296 -20.87 1.48 -8.23
C CYS A 296 -21.50 2.52 -7.28
N ILE A 297 -20.91 2.71 -6.10
CA ILE A 297 -21.36 3.69 -5.10
C ILE A 297 -21.20 5.14 -5.58
N ALA A 298 -20.36 5.36 -6.58
CA ALA A 298 -20.13 6.68 -7.18
C ALA A 298 -21.22 7.12 -8.17
N LYS A 299 -22.09 6.19 -8.57
CA LYS A 299 -23.17 6.47 -9.49
C LYS A 299 -24.36 7.04 -8.74
N CYS A 300 -24.94 8.12 -9.27
CA CYS A 300 -26.25 8.57 -8.79
C CYS A 300 -27.35 7.57 -9.21
N PRO A 301 -28.15 7.05 -8.28
CA PRO A 301 -29.20 6.08 -8.60
C PRO A 301 -30.34 6.68 -9.45
N ARG A 302 -30.51 8.01 -9.47
CA ARG A 302 -31.62 8.70 -10.13
C ARG A 302 -31.32 9.12 -11.58
N CYS A 303 -30.16 9.74 -11.80
CA CYS A 303 -29.74 10.21 -13.13
C CYS A 303 -28.63 9.36 -13.77
N CYS A 304 -28.13 8.33 -13.07
CA CYS A 304 -27.03 7.47 -13.52
C CYS A 304 -25.73 8.22 -13.87
N GLY A 305 -25.60 9.47 -13.44
CA GLY A 305 -24.36 10.23 -13.58
C GLY A 305 -23.27 9.69 -12.65
N MET A 306 -22.02 9.89 -13.06
CA MET A 306 -20.82 9.48 -12.32
C MET A 306 -19.76 10.56 -12.42
N GLY A 307 -18.86 10.61 -11.44
CA GLY A 307 -17.77 11.59 -11.38
C GLY A 307 -17.68 12.26 -10.02
N VAL A 308 -17.03 13.41 -10.00
CA VAL A 308 -16.74 14.21 -8.80
C VAL A 308 -18.03 14.67 -8.12
N ASP A 309 -19.00 15.17 -8.90
CA ASP A 309 -20.24 15.76 -8.38
C ASP A 309 -21.36 14.74 -8.10
N TYR A 310 -21.01 13.46 -8.03
CA TYR A 310 -21.95 12.36 -7.86
C TYR A 310 -21.65 11.56 -6.58
N PRO A 311 -22.62 10.85 -5.98
CA PRO A 311 -24.06 10.95 -6.21
C PRO A 311 -24.54 12.40 -6.07
N CYS A 312 -25.58 12.80 -6.83
CA CYS A 312 -26.03 14.18 -6.83
C CYS A 312 -26.41 14.61 -5.40
N LYS A 313 -25.82 15.71 -4.92
CA LYS A 313 -26.16 16.31 -3.62
C LYS A 313 -27.63 16.72 -3.60
N GLU A 314 -28.31 16.45 -2.50
CA GLU A 314 -29.68 16.90 -2.29
C GLU A 314 -29.65 18.38 -1.89
N LEU A 315 -30.61 19.16 -2.39
CA LEU A 315 -30.83 20.55 -2.04
C LEU A 315 -32.08 20.64 -1.18
N ASP A 316 -31.96 21.28 -0.03
CA ASP A 316 -33.09 21.45 0.89
C ASP A 316 -34.22 22.24 0.23
N GLY A 317 -35.46 21.80 0.48
CA GLY A 317 -36.66 22.43 -0.08
C GLY A 317 -36.91 22.20 -1.57
N PHE A 318 -36.06 21.43 -2.28
CA PHE A 318 -36.30 21.06 -3.67
C PHE A 318 -36.77 19.61 -3.79
N GLU A 319 -37.94 19.40 -4.38
CA GLU A 319 -38.42 18.08 -4.79
C GLU A 319 -39.14 18.16 -6.13
N LEU A 320 -38.78 17.28 -7.06
CA LEU A 320 -39.43 17.20 -8.36
C LEU A 320 -39.59 15.76 -8.81
N ASN A 321 -40.77 15.44 -9.34
CA ASN A 321 -41.15 14.10 -9.76
C ASN A 321 -41.15 13.97 -11.28
N CYS A 322 -40.47 12.95 -11.80
CA CYS A 322 -40.54 12.65 -13.23
C CYS A 322 -41.83 11.91 -13.55
N ILE A 323 -42.72 12.53 -14.33
CA ILE A 323 -44.02 11.96 -14.72
C ILE A 323 -43.87 10.61 -15.46
N LYS A 324 -42.79 10.43 -16.23
CA LYS A 324 -42.57 9.22 -17.06
C LYS A 324 -42.13 7.99 -16.27
N CYS A 325 -41.34 8.17 -15.21
CA CYS A 325 -40.73 7.07 -14.48
C CYS A 325 -41.02 7.08 -12.97
N SER A 326 -41.80 8.06 -12.50
CA SER A 326 -42.16 8.29 -11.09
C SER A 326 -40.96 8.49 -10.15
N ASN A 327 -39.76 8.77 -10.67
CA ASN A 327 -38.57 8.98 -9.84
C ASN A 327 -38.59 10.39 -9.22
N ILE A 328 -38.02 10.52 -8.02
CA ILE A 328 -38.02 11.74 -7.21
C ILE A 328 -36.62 12.33 -7.20
N PHE A 329 -36.51 13.62 -7.50
CA PHE A 329 -35.26 14.35 -7.62
C PHE A 329 -35.21 15.49 -6.62
N ARG A 330 -34.16 15.51 -5.81
CA ARG A 330 -33.89 16.59 -4.83
C ARG A 330 -32.80 17.55 -5.31
N ASN A 331 -32.61 17.61 -6.63
CA ASN A 331 -31.60 18.45 -7.26
C ASN A 331 -32.02 18.72 -8.72
N PRO A 332 -32.15 19.99 -9.15
CA PRO A 332 -32.60 20.34 -10.49
C PRO A 332 -31.61 19.88 -11.57
N THR A 333 -30.31 19.91 -11.30
CA THR A 333 -29.26 19.40 -12.21
C THR A 333 -29.36 17.88 -12.37
N CYS A 334 -29.70 17.15 -11.30
CA CYS A 334 -29.95 15.72 -11.36
C CYS A 334 -31.15 15.40 -12.26
N TYR A 335 -32.24 16.15 -12.11
CA TYR A 335 -33.45 16.00 -12.95
C TYR A 335 -33.18 16.33 -14.42
N LYS A 336 -32.51 17.46 -14.69
CA LYS A 336 -32.13 17.85 -16.05
C LYS A 336 -31.26 16.77 -16.72
N SER A 337 -30.23 16.29 -16.04
CA SER A 337 -29.36 15.23 -16.57
C SER A 337 -30.13 13.92 -16.82
N HIS A 338 -31.10 13.60 -15.96
CA HIS A 338 -31.97 12.45 -16.14
C HIS A 338 -32.81 12.54 -17.43
N LEU A 339 -33.38 13.71 -17.71
CA LEU A 339 -34.17 13.96 -18.93
C LEU A 339 -33.30 13.93 -20.19
N GLU A 340 -32.18 14.66 -20.20
CA GLU A 340 -31.26 14.75 -21.35
C GLU A 340 -30.72 13.38 -21.78
N LYS A 341 -30.38 12.53 -20.80
CA LYS A 341 -29.87 11.17 -21.07
C LYS A 341 -30.99 10.15 -21.32
N GLY A 342 -32.26 10.54 -21.23
CA GLY A 342 -33.40 9.65 -21.42
C GLY A 342 -33.45 8.48 -20.43
N ILE A 343 -32.96 8.68 -19.20
CA ILE A 343 -32.81 7.61 -18.20
C ILE A 343 -34.17 6.99 -17.82
N CYS A 344 -35.26 7.77 -17.85
CA CYS A 344 -36.64 7.31 -17.62
C CYS A 344 -37.09 6.18 -18.56
N LYS A 345 -36.44 6.00 -19.72
CA LYS A 345 -36.74 4.88 -20.64
C LYS A 345 -36.16 3.56 -20.13
N ILE A 346 -35.07 3.64 -19.37
CA ILE A 346 -34.27 2.50 -18.92
C ILE A 346 -34.62 2.13 -17.47
N PHE A 347 -34.90 3.12 -16.63
CA PHE A 347 -35.19 2.92 -15.20
C PHE A 347 -36.52 3.54 -14.82
N LYS A 348 -37.28 2.81 -14.01
CA LYS A 348 -38.55 3.23 -13.41
C LYS A 348 -38.46 3.12 -11.89
N ARG A 349 -39.24 3.94 -11.19
CA ARG A 349 -39.46 3.84 -9.75
C ARG A 349 -40.84 3.25 -9.51
N CYS A 350 -40.90 2.19 -8.72
CA CYS A 350 -42.17 1.64 -8.27
C CYS A 350 -42.88 2.63 -7.34
N LYS A 351 -44.18 2.86 -7.55
CA LYS A 351 -44.99 3.76 -6.71
C LYS A 351 -45.33 3.18 -5.34
N GLU A 352 -45.36 1.85 -5.23
CA GLU A 352 -45.73 1.14 -4.00
C GLU A 352 -44.51 0.96 -3.08
N CYS A 353 -43.44 0.32 -3.57
CA CYS A 353 -42.28 0.00 -2.75
C CYS A 353 -41.14 1.05 -2.85
N GLY A 354 -41.25 2.01 -3.79
CA GLY A 354 -40.25 3.06 -3.99
C GLY A 354 -38.95 2.61 -4.66
N GLN A 355 -38.78 1.32 -4.97
CA GLN A 355 -37.55 0.77 -5.56
C GLN A 355 -37.34 1.27 -7.00
N ILE A 356 -36.10 1.61 -7.33
CA ILE A 356 -35.70 1.92 -8.71
C ILE A 356 -35.26 0.61 -9.39
N TYR A 357 -35.92 0.26 -10.47
CA TYR A 357 -35.68 -0.97 -11.24
C TYR A 357 -35.46 -0.67 -12.71
N ARG A 358 -34.84 -1.62 -13.42
CA ARG A 358 -34.60 -1.52 -14.86
C ARG A 358 -35.85 -1.95 -15.61
N ASN A 359 -36.33 -1.11 -16.53
CA ASN A 359 -37.45 -1.39 -17.41
C ASN A 359 -36.99 -2.36 -18.51
N LYS A 360 -37.12 -3.67 -18.25
CA LYS A 360 -36.99 -4.73 -19.26
C LYS A 360 -38.36 -5.03 -19.87
N LYS A 361 -38.41 -5.49 -21.12
CA LYS A 361 -39.68 -5.78 -21.81
C LYS A 361 -40.41 -7.00 -21.25
N ASP A 362 -39.69 -7.95 -20.64
CA ASP A 362 -40.19 -9.28 -20.29
C ASP A 362 -40.11 -9.59 -18.78
N GLU A 363 -39.77 -8.61 -17.94
CA GLU A 363 -39.71 -8.77 -16.48
C GLU A 363 -40.46 -7.62 -15.81
N ASP A 364 -41.63 -7.94 -15.26
CA ASP A 364 -42.33 -7.01 -14.37
C ASP A 364 -41.59 -6.92 -13.03
N HIS A 365 -41.62 -5.72 -12.45
CA HIS A 365 -41.05 -5.52 -11.13
C HIS A 365 -41.92 -6.18 -10.07
N GLU A 366 -41.35 -7.11 -9.31
CA GLU A 366 -42.00 -7.67 -8.13
C GLU A 366 -41.76 -6.76 -6.91
N CYS A 367 -42.84 -6.17 -6.40
CA CYS A 367 -42.80 -5.26 -5.26
C CYS A 367 -42.28 -5.98 -4.00
N PHE A 368 -41.47 -5.27 -3.20
CA PHE A 368 -40.97 -5.75 -1.91
C PHE A 368 -40.10 -7.01 -1.97
N VAL A 369 -39.52 -7.35 -3.13
CA VAL A 369 -38.60 -8.48 -3.27
C VAL A 369 -37.16 -7.98 -3.45
N LYS A 370 -36.22 -8.54 -2.68
CA LYS A 370 -34.78 -8.23 -2.73
C LYS A 370 -33.94 -9.50 -2.90
N PHE A 371 -32.85 -9.40 -3.64
CA PHE A 371 -31.87 -10.48 -3.76
C PHE A 371 -30.95 -10.51 -2.53
N CYS A 372 -30.91 -11.63 -1.79
CA CYS A 372 -29.99 -11.82 -0.66
C CYS A 372 -28.66 -12.37 -1.20
N SER A 373 -27.58 -11.59 -1.12
CA SER A 373 -26.25 -12.00 -1.61
C SER A 373 -25.64 -13.17 -0.82
N LEU A 374 -26.13 -13.42 0.40
CA LEU A 374 -25.67 -14.50 1.28
C LEU A 374 -26.19 -15.86 0.84
N CYS A 375 -27.50 -16.00 0.61
CA CYS A 375 -28.12 -17.27 0.19
C CYS A 375 -28.31 -17.40 -1.33
N ARG A 376 -28.10 -16.32 -2.09
CA ARG A 376 -28.27 -16.22 -3.54
C ARG A 376 -29.71 -16.48 -4.04
N SER A 377 -30.72 -16.21 -3.23
CA SER A 377 -32.14 -16.25 -3.60
C SER A 377 -32.84 -14.89 -3.43
N TRP A 378 -33.99 -14.74 -4.10
CA TRP A 378 -34.89 -13.60 -3.96
C TRP A 378 -35.82 -13.84 -2.77
N HIS A 379 -35.96 -12.84 -1.90
CA HIS A 379 -36.81 -12.88 -0.71
C HIS A 379 -37.69 -11.66 -0.65
N ARG A 380 -38.89 -11.81 -0.09
CA ARG A 380 -39.66 -10.65 0.33
C ARG A 380 -38.92 -9.91 1.44
N VAL A 381 -39.06 -8.59 1.51
CA VAL A 381 -38.36 -7.75 2.51
C VAL A 381 -38.66 -8.22 3.94
N GLU A 382 -39.86 -8.74 4.17
CA GLU A 382 -40.36 -9.25 5.44
C GLU A 382 -39.83 -10.65 5.80
N GLU A 383 -39.33 -11.42 4.81
CA GLU A 383 -38.82 -12.77 5.03
C GLU A 383 -37.41 -12.73 5.62
N LYS A 384 -37.18 -13.54 6.65
CA LYS A 384 -35.84 -13.77 7.19
C LYS A 384 -35.05 -14.64 6.19
N CYS A 385 -33.90 -14.14 5.73
CA CYS A 385 -32.97 -14.88 4.87
C CYS A 385 -32.39 -16.05 5.68
N TYR A 386 -32.83 -17.29 5.42
CA TYR A 386 -32.33 -18.50 6.09
C TYR A 386 -31.10 -19.01 5.33
N VAL A 387 -29.90 -18.69 5.83
CA VAL A 387 -28.64 -19.15 5.25
C VAL A 387 -28.46 -20.63 5.62
N GLN A 388 -28.53 -21.53 4.64
CA GLN A 388 -28.20 -22.93 4.88
C GLN A 388 -26.71 -23.04 5.29
N PRO A 389 -26.38 -23.89 6.28
CA PRO A 389 -24.98 -24.11 6.67
C PRO A 389 -24.15 -24.59 5.48
N ILE A 390 -22.92 -24.08 5.37
CA ILE A 390 -21.99 -24.45 4.31
C ILE A 390 -21.63 -25.93 4.48
N ILE A 391 -22.22 -26.80 3.67
CA ILE A 391 -21.83 -28.21 3.62
C ILE A 391 -20.47 -28.29 2.92
N PRO A 392 -19.41 -28.79 3.57
CA PRO A 392 -18.12 -28.99 2.94
C PRO A 392 -18.26 -29.88 1.70
N THR A 393 -17.53 -29.56 0.64
CA THR A 393 -17.63 -30.16 -0.70
C THR A 393 -17.55 -31.70 -0.71
N ASN A 394 -17.05 -32.32 0.36
CA ASN A 394 -16.89 -33.76 0.51
C ASN A 394 -18.17 -34.52 0.92
N GLN A 395 -19.32 -33.85 1.07
CA GLN A 395 -20.59 -34.50 1.44
C GLN A 395 -21.72 -34.25 0.42
N ARG A 396 -21.41 -33.85 -0.81
CA ARG A 396 -22.39 -33.86 -1.92
C ARG A 396 -22.57 -35.28 -2.44
N THR A 397 -23.11 -36.15 -1.61
CA THR A 397 -23.72 -37.39 -2.08
C THR A 397 -24.89 -37.69 -1.18
N ILE A 398 -26.04 -37.85 -1.83
CA ILE A 398 -27.32 -38.32 -1.27
C ILE A 398 -28.03 -37.24 -0.43
N LEU A 399 -29.03 -36.60 -1.04
CA LEU A 399 -30.44 -36.82 -0.72
C LEU A 399 -31.30 -36.04 -1.73
N TRP A 400 -32.38 -36.69 -2.14
CA TRP A 400 -33.25 -36.38 -3.27
C TRP A 400 -34.07 -35.11 -3.10
#